data_AF-A0A2G7FKK2-F1
#
_entry.id   AF-A0A2G7FKK2-F1
#
_cell.length_a   1.000
_cell.length_b   1.000
_cell.length_c   1.000
_cell.angle_alpha   90.00
_cell.angle_beta   90.00
_cell.angle_gamma   90.00
#
_symmetry.space_group_name_H-M   'P 1'
#
loop_
_entity.id
_entity.type
_entity.pdbx_description
1 polymer ?
#
loop_
_entity_poly.entity_id
_entity_poly.type
_entity_poly.pdbx_seq_one_letter_code
_entity_poly.pdbx_strand_id
1 'polypeptide(L)'
;MALGTAAAVEQLRTVFPGKVMTPEVESKYQEAVTRPWSQTCWTPAAGYVYLSNVQELTEALAIVKKTGSKFAIRKTGHNPNAGFSSADETAIVLDIRQLQSKELTSDGVARVGSGNTWGEVYAWLEEQKLSAIGGRDQQVGLGGFLLGALQVLLADGRLINANANENADLHRVLKGGGSNYGIVTRFDLETHPLINVQYTINLYSPDDHVEINKATVAVQKAMEDDPKIGLFTNFNNGFVAVGLFYGGTPAEPPSVFESLYNLESLMTTALPTTNGTLLSLAQTMGHTQVSQKRAVCSVEVCKTLPAGCVLHYTIQPMGKPGVQAGGDRGENIMGHESIPQCWWVFTCEWPQDGSDDAIAQQAVTKMSEMVPSLARETGLLLDFKCMSFAMASQRVLGSYGPENIKRTQEAAAKYDPEGVFQKLQYGGFLLRSNVYSSRLFP
;
A
#
# COMPACT_ATOMS: atom_id res chain seq x y z
N MET A 1 -10.29 1.40 35.73
CA MET A 1 -10.73 2.01 34.45
C MET A 1 -9.50 2.29 33.61
N ALA A 2 -9.63 2.37 32.28
CA ALA A 2 -8.57 2.92 31.43
C ALA A 2 -8.34 4.40 31.79
N LEU A 3 -7.09 4.87 31.68
CA LEU A 3 -6.72 6.27 31.94
C LEU A 3 -6.97 7.17 30.71
N GLY A 4 -7.06 6.56 29.52
CA GLY A 4 -7.38 7.25 28.27
C GLY A 4 -6.22 8.03 27.66
N THR A 5 -6.51 8.65 26.52
CA THR A 5 -5.53 9.24 25.60
C THR A 5 -4.80 10.45 26.20
N ALA A 6 -5.48 11.29 27.00
CA ALA A 6 -4.84 12.42 27.68
C ALA A 6 -3.71 11.98 28.64
N ALA A 7 -3.96 10.95 29.46
CA ALA A 7 -2.96 10.38 30.36
C ALA A 7 -1.83 9.63 29.61
N ALA A 8 -2.08 9.20 28.37
CA ALA A 8 -1.03 8.69 27.50
C ALA A 8 -0.14 9.83 26.99
N VAL A 9 -0.73 10.90 26.46
CA VAL A 9 0.01 12.10 25.99
C VAL A 9 0.88 12.69 27.10
N GLU A 10 0.37 12.77 28.34
CA GLU A 10 1.14 13.21 29.50
C GLU A 10 2.37 12.31 29.76
N GLN A 11 2.16 10.99 29.92
CA GLN A 11 3.25 10.04 30.16
C GLN A 11 4.26 10.01 29.00
N LEU A 12 3.80 10.13 27.75
CA LEU A 12 4.66 10.17 26.56
C LEU A 12 5.49 11.46 26.50
N ARG A 13 4.94 12.61 26.94
CA ARG A 13 5.70 13.88 27.06
C ARG A 13 6.76 13.80 28.15
N THR A 14 6.51 13.05 29.23
CA THR A 14 7.48 12.80 30.31
C THR A 14 8.60 11.85 29.89
N VAL A 15 8.26 10.74 29.21
CA VAL A 15 9.22 9.70 28.79
C VAL A 15 10.00 10.08 27.54
N PHE A 16 9.39 10.82 26.60
CA PHE A 16 10.03 11.29 25.38
C PHE A 16 9.99 12.83 25.22
N PRO A 17 10.72 13.60 26.06
CA PRO A 17 10.79 15.06 25.96
C PRO A 17 11.16 15.53 24.55
N GLY A 18 10.37 16.48 24.01
CA GLY A 18 10.59 17.05 22.68
C GLY A 18 10.26 16.14 21.49
N LYS A 19 9.81 14.89 21.71
CA LYS A 19 9.39 13.96 20.65
C LYS A 19 7.88 13.87 20.44
N VAL A 20 7.08 14.38 21.37
CA VAL A 20 5.62 14.43 21.26
C VAL A 20 5.16 15.81 20.77
N MET A 21 4.47 15.87 19.63
CA MET A 21 3.81 17.08 19.14
C MET A 21 2.34 17.05 19.50
N THR A 22 1.87 18.16 20.07
CA THR A 22 0.53 18.39 20.64
C THR A 22 0.09 19.80 20.26
N PRO A 23 -1.20 20.17 20.36
CA PRO A 23 -1.66 21.50 19.97
C PRO A 23 -0.90 22.67 20.61
N GLU A 24 -0.30 22.52 21.80
CA GLU A 24 0.48 23.62 22.42
C GLU A 24 1.85 23.87 21.74
N VAL A 25 2.25 23.06 20.76
CA VAL A 25 3.44 23.27 19.90
C VAL A 25 3.07 23.46 18.42
N GLU A 26 1.93 24.13 18.20
CA GLU A 26 1.28 24.52 16.93
C GLU A 26 2.08 24.27 15.64
N SER A 27 3.17 25.00 15.37
CA SER A 27 3.94 24.84 14.12
C SER A 27 4.42 23.40 13.87
N LYS A 28 4.97 22.72 14.89
CA LYS A 28 5.41 21.32 14.77
C LYS A 28 4.24 20.33 14.77
N TYR A 29 3.10 20.75 15.31
CA TYR A 29 1.86 19.99 15.30
C TYR A 29 1.19 20.03 13.92
N GLN A 30 1.08 21.19 13.28
CA GLN A 30 0.59 21.31 11.90
C GLN A 30 1.50 20.61 10.88
N GLU A 31 2.82 20.69 11.08
CA GLU A 31 3.81 19.85 10.40
C GLU A 31 3.59 18.34 10.58
N ALA A 32 2.90 17.92 11.65
CA ALA A 32 2.58 16.52 11.90
C ALA A 32 1.19 16.14 11.35
N VAL A 33 0.22 17.06 11.37
CA VAL A 33 -1.12 16.89 10.78
C VAL A 33 -1.05 16.80 9.27
N THR A 34 -0.36 17.74 8.60
CA THR A 34 -0.28 17.84 7.13
C THR A 34 0.68 16.85 6.47
N ARG A 35 1.23 15.91 7.24
CA ARG A 35 2.30 14.99 6.81
C ARG A 35 1.86 13.78 5.97
N PRO A 36 0.64 13.23 6.07
CA PRO A 36 0.16 12.17 5.18
C PRO A 36 0.00 12.62 3.73
N TRP A 37 0.13 11.67 2.80
CA TRP A 37 0.11 11.88 1.34
C TRP A 37 -1.24 12.39 0.79
N SER A 38 -2.35 12.02 1.43
CA SER A 38 -3.69 12.51 1.08
C SER A 38 -4.16 13.49 2.13
N GLN A 39 -4.74 14.61 1.68
CA GLN A 39 -5.37 15.59 2.57
C GLN A 39 -6.58 15.04 3.33
N THR A 40 -7.19 13.93 2.88
CA THR A 40 -8.21 13.18 3.66
C THR A 40 -7.67 12.63 4.98
N CYS A 41 -6.35 12.47 5.09
CA CYS A 41 -5.67 11.97 6.29
C CYS A 41 -5.08 13.09 7.17
N TRP A 42 -5.31 14.37 6.84
CA TRP A 42 -4.84 15.53 7.63
C TRP A 42 -5.75 15.77 8.84
N THR A 43 -5.88 14.76 9.71
CA THR A 43 -6.79 14.76 10.87
C THR A 43 -6.04 15.15 12.15
N PRO A 44 -6.60 15.97 13.06
CA PRO A 44 -5.91 16.45 14.26
C PRO A 44 -5.87 15.39 15.37
N ALA A 45 -4.76 14.66 15.50
CA ALA A 45 -4.59 13.66 16.56
C ALA A 45 -4.28 14.29 17.93
N ALA A 46 -4.67 13.63 19.04
CA ALA A 46 -4.37 14.08 20.41
C ALA A 46 -2.86 14.28 20.67
N GLY A 47 -2.02 13.56 19.94
CA GLY A 47 -0.58 13.81 19.88
C GLY A 47 0.13 12.92 18.86
N TYR A 48 1.23 13.43 18.30
CA TYR A 48 2.11 12.72 17.38
C TYR A 48 3.44 12.40 18.08
N VAL A 49 3.80 11.13 18.18
CA VAL A 49 5.02 10.67 18.86
C VAL A 49 6.04 10.24 17.82
N TYR A 50 7.15 10.98 17.70
CA TYR A 50 8.24 10.63 16.78
C TYR A 50 9.22 9.65 17.45
N LEU A 51 9.26 8.41 16.96
CA LEU A 51 9.99 7.29 17.58
C LEU A 51 11.18 6.88 16.70
N SER A 52 12.38 6.94 17.26
CA SER A 52 13.66 6.80 16.54
C SER A 52 14.23 5.39 16.51
N ASN A 53 13.75 4.50 17.38
CA ASN A 53 14.26 3.14 17.51
C ASN A 53 13.18 2.20 18.09
N VAL A 54 13.47 0.90 18.12
CA VAL A 54 12.51 -0.13 18.56
C VAL A 54 12.26 -0.10 20.07
N GLN A 55 13.23 0.35 20.88
CA GLN A 55 13.05 0.48 22.33
C GLN A 55 12.01 1.57 22.64
N GLU A 56 12.15 2.77 22.06
CA GLU A 56 11.17 3.85 22.21
C GLU A 56 9.77 3.41 21.76
N LEU A 57 9.67 2.65 20.67
CA LEU A 57 8.39 2.09 20.20
C LEU A 57 7.80 1.06 21.19
N THR A 58 8.64 0.24 21.82
CA THR A 58 8.23 -0.72 22.85
C THR A 58 7.70 -0.01 24.10
N GLU A 59 8.43 1.01 24.57
CA GLU A 59 8.03 1.85 25.71
C GLU A 59 6.75 2.65 25.42
N ALA A 60 6.61 3.22 24.21
CA ALA A 60 5.40 3.91 23.77
C ALA A 60 4.18 2.96 23.71
N LEU A 61 4.35 1.75 23.16
CA LEU A 61 3.30 0.74 23.08
C LEU A 61 2.89 0.25 24.49
N ALA A 62 3.84 0.13 25.42
CA ALA A 62 3.56 -0.18 26.82
C ALA A 62 2.74 0.93 27.52
N ILE A 63 3.04 2.21 27.26
CA ILE A 63 2.25 3.35 27.78
C ILE A 63 0.83 3.33 27.19
N VAL A 64 0.69 3.11 25.87
CA VAL A 64 -0.61 2.96 25.19
C VAL A 64 -1.44 1.84 25.80
N LYS A 65 -0.85 0.65 26.00
CA LYS A 65 -1.50 -0.50 26.62
C LYS A 65 -1.93 -0.23 28.07
N LYS A 66 -1.02 0.33 28.88
CA LYS A 66 -1.25 0.71 30.29
C LYS A 66 -2.37 1.73 30.46
N THR A 67 -2.48 2.68 29.54
CA THR A 67 -3.50 3.75 29.59
C THR A 67 -4.81 3.35 28.93
N GLY A 68 -4.81 2.39 28.01
CA GLY A 68 -5.95 2.08 27.15
C GLY A 68 -6.19 3.14 26.07
N SER A 69 -5.16 3.92 25.71
CA SER A 69 -5.23 4.92 24.63
C SER A 69 -5.53 4.26 23.29
N LYS A 70 -6.29 4.95 22.45
CA LYS A 70 -6.35 4.63 21.02
C LYS A 70 -5.05 5.10 20.34
N PHE A 71 -4.59 4.39 19.30
CA PHE A 71 -3.40 4.76 18.53
C PHE A 71 -3.47 4.37 17.05
N ALA A 72 -2.82 5.15 16.18
CA ALA A 72 -2.51 4.77 14.81
C ALA A 72 -0.98 4.65 14.62
N ILE A 73 -0.54 3.96 13.56
CA ILE A 73 0.88 3.74 13.26
C ILE A 73 1.21 4.44 11.94
N ARG A 74 2.17 5.38 11.96
CA ARG A 74 2.60 6.10 10.77
C ARG A 74 4.02 5.69 10.33
N LYS A 75 4.07 4.95 9.22
CA LYS A 75 5.23 4.87 8.31
C LYS A 75 5.17 6.08 7.36
N THR A 76 5.47 5.95 6.06
CA THR A 76 5.51 7.11 5.14
C THR A 76 4.19 7.90 5.02
N GLY A 77 3.04 7.32 5.38
CA GLY A 77 1.75 8.02 5.37
C GLY A 77 1.04 8.01 4.01
N HIS A 78 1.40 7.08 3.12
CA HIS A 78 0.91 6.98 1.74
C HIS A 78 -0.50 6.34 1.60
N ASN A 79 -1.15 5.92 2.69
CA ASN A 79 -2.50 5.36 2.62
C ASN A 79 -3.54 6.50 2.67
N PRO A 80 -4.50 6.58 1.72
CA PRO A 80 -5.48 7.68 1.67
C PRO A 80 -6.67 7.52 2.64
N ASN A 81 -6.74 6.40 3.39
CA ASN A 81 -7.81 6.17 4.36
C ASN A 81 -7.51 6.86 5.69
N ALA A 82 -8.36 7.82 6.06
CA ALA A 82 -8.32 8.49 7.35
C ALA A 82 -8.34 7.47 8.51
N GLY A 83 -7.55 7.71 9.55
CA GLY A 83 -7.46 6.82 10.71
C GLY A 83 -6.50 5.63 10.58
N PHE A 84 -5.93 5.38 9.39
CA PHE A 84 -5.02 4.24 9.18
C PHE A 84 -3.58 4.60 9.58
N SER A 85 -3.08 5.73 9.06
CA SER A 85 -1.82 6.37 9.46
C SER A 85 -2.01 7.80 9.98
N SER A 86 -3.24 8.14 10.37
CA SER A 86 -3.64 9.37 11.06
C SER A 86 -4.62 9.01 12.19
N ALA A 87 -5.05 9.99 12.98
CA ALA A 87 -6.03 9.82 14.06
C ALA A 87 -6.76 11.15 14.36
N ASP A 88 -7.83 11.10 15.15
CA ASP A 88 -8.54 12.25 15.71
C ASP A 88 -8.10 12.55 17.16
N GLU A 89 -8.71 13.53 17.81
CA GLU A 89 -8.41 13.94 19.19
C GLU A 89 -8.72 12.86 20.25
N THR A 90 -9.30 11.73 19.86
CA THR A 90 -9.50 10.57 20.74
C THR A 90 -8.28 9.63 20.77
N ALA A 91 -7.29 9.83 19.91
CA ALA A 91 -6.18 8.90 19.69
C ALA A 91 -4.83 9.59 19.45
N ILE A 92 -3.72 8.86 19.62
CA ILE A 92 -2.37 9.32 19.26
C ILE A 92 -1.87 8.69 17.95
N VAL A 93 -0.85 9.27 17.33
CA VAL A 93 -0.13 8.67 16.19
C VAL A 93 1.30 8.33 16.62
N LEU A 94 1.64 7.05 16.55
CA LEU A 94 3.02 6.56 16.71
C LEU A 94 3.72 6.64 15.36
N ASP A 95 4.59 7.63 15.18
CA ASP A 95 5.32 7.90 13.93
C ASP A 95 6.70 7.25 13.98
N ILE A 96 6.85 6.18 13.20
CA ILE A 96 8.00 5.27 13.20
C ILE A 96 8.88 5.44 11.96
N ARG A 97 8.72 6.54 11.20
CA ARG A 97 9.50 6.80 9.98
C ARG A 97 11.01 6.86 10.22
N GLN A 98 11.45 7.19 11.43
CA GLN A 98 12.87 7.24 11.80
C GLN A 98 13.51 5.84 11.96
N LEU A 99 12.76 4.75 11.85
CA LEU A 99 13.29 3.39 11.70
C LEU A 99 13.88 3.19 10.28
N GLN A 100 14.93 3.94 9.92
CA GLN A 100 15.50 3.98 8.56
C GLN A 100 16.79 3.16 8.38
N SER A 101 17.13 2.27 9.31
CA SER A 101 18.33 1.42 9.24
C SER A 101 18.43 0.64 7.93
N LYS A 102 19.65 0.41 7.46
CA LYS A 102 19.96 -0.40 6.27
C LYS A 102 21.24 -1.18 6.54
N GLU A 103 21.20 -2.49 6.34
CA GLU A 103 22.32 -3.42 6.56
C GLU A 103 22.26 -4.48 5.44
N LEU A 104 23.33 -4.64 4.67
CA LEU A 104 23.48 -5.79 3.79
C LEU A 104 24.25 -6.88 4.54
N THR A 105 23.64 -8.05 4.64
CA THR A 105 24.23 -9.23 5.30
C THR A 105 25.24 -9.93 4.39
N SER A 106 26.10 -10.76 4.97
CA SER A 106 27.10 -11.56 4.24
C SER A 106 26.50 -12.56 3.24
N ASP A 107 25.24 -12.97 3.47
CA ASP A 107 24.44 -13.86 2.64
C ASP A 107 23.57 -13.11 1.61
N GLY A 108 23.71 -11.78 1.50
CA GLY A 108 23.05 -10.97 0.47
C GLY A 108 21.61 -10.56 0.79
N VAL A 109 21.12 -10.83 2.01
CA VAL A 109 19.82 -10.34 2.48
C VAL A 109 19.94 -8.88 2.93
N ALA A 110 19.09 -8.00 2.41
CA ALA A 110 19.03 -6.60 2.75
C ALA A 110 18.06 -6.36 3.93
N ARG A 111 18.61 -6.13 5.13
CA ARG A 111 17.86 -5.79 6.33
C ARG A 111 17.55 -4.29 6.34
N VAL A 112 16.29 -3.95 6.15
CA VAL A 112 15.80 -2.59 5.96
C VAL A 112 14.78 -2.23 7.05
N GLY A 113 15.05 -1.15 7.78
CA GLY A 113 14.14 -0.57 8.75
C GLY A 113 12.83 -0.12 8.10
N SER A 114 11.72 -0.35 8.78
CA SER A 114 10.37 -0.19 8.23
C SER A 114 9.90 1.26 8.01
N GLY A 115 10.69 2.25 8.40
CA GLY A 115 10.42 3.67 8.18
C GLY A 115 10.81 4.17 6.79
N ASN A 116 11.64 3.41 6.06
CA ASN A 116 12.16 3.79 4.74
C ASN A 116 11.07 3.87 3.63
N THR A 117 11.38 4.61 2.57
CA THR A 117 10.67 4.54 1.27
C THR A 117 11.33 3.57 0.29
N TRP A 118 10.64 3.24 -0.81
CA TRP A 118 11.21 2.46 -1.90
C TRP A 118 12.36 3.17 -2.63
N GLY A 119 12.28 4.49 -2.82
CA GLY A 119 13.38 5.28 -3.40
C GLY A 119 14.65 5.22 -2.54
N GLU A 120 14.51 5.34 -1.22
CA GLU A 120 15.64 5.22 -0.27
C GLU A 120 16.29 3.83 -0.26
N VAL A 121 15.51 2.77 -0.54
CA VAL A 121 16.02 1.39 -0.65
C VAL A 121 16.71 1.14 -1.98
N TYR A 122 16.08 1.54 -3.09
CA TYR A 122 16.67 1.33 -4.42
C TYR A 122 17.97 2.11 -4.60
N ALA A 123 18.06 3.36 -4.10
CA ALA A 123 19.30 4.15 -4.15
C ALA A 123 20.46 3.44 -3.44
N TRP A 124 20.23 3.02 -2.19
CA TRP A 124 21.22 2.31 -1.38
C TRP A 124 21.62 0.94 -1.96
N LEU A 125 20.70 0.20 -2.59
CA LEU A 125 21.04 -1.06 -3.26
C LEU A 125 21.78 -0.86 -4.59
N GLU A 126 21.46 0.19 -5.35
CA GLU A 126 22.10 0.47 -6.64
C GLU A 126 23.56 0.96 -6.50
N GLU A 127 23.88 1.66 -5.41
CA GLU A 127 25.27 1.92 -4.98
C GLU A 127 26.08 0.61 -4.91
N GLN A 128 25.46 -0.45 -4.37
CA GLN A 128 26.03 -1.79 -4.20
C GLN A 128 25.86 -2.71 -5.44
N LYS A 129 25.29 -2.21 -6.54
CA LYS A 129 24.95 -2.96 -7.77
C LYS A 129 23.97 -4.12 -7.54
N LEU A 130 23.06 -3.93 -6.58
CA LEU A 130 21.98 -4.83 -6.24
C LEU A 130 20.60 -4.22 -6.52
N SER A 131 19.56 -5.01 -6.35
CA SER A 131 18.15 -4.62 -6.41
C SER A 131 17.32 -5.53 -5.52
N ALA A 132 16.11 -5.10 -5.16
CA ALA A 132 15.11 -5.92 -4.46
C ALA A 132 13.75 -5.71 -5.14
N ILE A 133 12.85 -6.69 -5.07
CA ILE A 133 11.51 -6.59 -5.67
C ILE A 133 10.61 -5.74 -4.77
N GLY A 134 9.91 -4.75 -5.34
CA GLY A 134 9.22 -3.73 -4.54
C GLY A 134 8.20 -2.86 -5.28
N GLY A 135 7.88 -1.72 -4.68
CA GLY A 135 6.95 -0.74 -5.22
C GLY A 135 7.50 0.03 -6.42
N ARG A 136 6.61 0.49 -7.30
CA ARG A 136 6.94 1.30 -8.49
C ARG A 136 6.92 2.81 -8.23
N ASP A 137 6.64 3.27 -7.01
CA ASP A 137 6.68 4.69 -6.63
C ASP A 137 7.71 4.89 -5.51
N GLN A 138 8.62 5.85 -5.70
CA GLN A 138 9.72 6.15 -4.77
C GLN A 138 9.29 6.65 -3.38
N GLN A 139 8.08 7.19 -3.21
CA GLN A 139 7.55 7.74 -1.95
C GLN A 139 6.80 6.69 -1.10
N VAL A 140 6.40 5.57 -1.71
CA VAL A 140 5.70 4.48 -1.01
C VAL A 140 6.64 3.81 0.00
N GLY A 141 6.14 3.57 1.21
CA GLY A 141 6.87 2.90 2.28
C GLY A 141 6.83 1.37 2.18
N LEU A 142 7.74 0.70 2.88
CA LEU A 142 7.79 -0.77 2.91
C LEU A 142 6.52 -1.35 3.56
N GLY A 143 5.87 -2.28 2.85
CA GLY A 143 4.53 -2.78 3.18
C GLY A 143 4.20 -4.14 2.55
N GLY A 144 2.91 -4.49 2.54
CA GLY A 144 2.38 -5.86 2.32
C GLY A 144 2.54 -6.50 0.94
N PHE A 145 3.46 -6.03 0.09
CA PHE A 145 3.88 -6.73 -1.14
C PHE A 145 5.24 -7.45 -0.99
N LEU A 146 5.82 -7.41 0.21
CA LEU A 146 7.18 -7.87 0.46
C LEU A 146 7.26 -9.37 0.74
N LEU A 147 7.98 -10.07 -0.14
CA LEU A 147 8.39 -11.46 0.04
C LEU A 147 9.77 -11.46 0.72
N GLY A 148 9.79 -11.67 2.03
CA GLY A 148 10.99 -11.62 2.85
C GLY A 148 10.68 -11.87 4.32
N ALA A 149 11.72 -12.06 5.13
CA ALA A 149 11.56 -12.21 6.57
C ALA A 149 11.23 -10.86 7.23
N LEU A 150 10.54 -10.89 8.37
CA LEU A 150 10.03 -9.69 9.05
C LEU A 150 10.49 -9.68 10.50
N GLN A 151 10.86 -8.51 11.02
CA GLN A 151 10.95 -8.29 12.46
C GLN A 151 9.67 -7.61 12.96
N VAL A 152 9.09 -8.13 14.04
CA VAL A 152 7.76 -7.76 14.52
C VAL A 152 7.79 -7.49 16.02
N LEU A 153 7.32 -6.31 16.42
CA LEU A 153 7.06 -5.98 17.82
C LEU A 153 5.62 -6.37 18.18
N LEU A 154 5.47 -7.22 19.20
CA LEU A 154 4.17 -7.70 19.70
C LEU A 154 3.56 -6.79 20.78
N ALA A 155 2.28 -7.02 21.08
CA ALA A 155 1.49 -6.32 22.08
C ALA A 155 1.95 -6.51 23.55
N ASP A 156 2.87 -7.44 23.79
CA ASP A 156 3.53 -7.67 25.09
C ASP A 156 4.96 -7.08 25.15
N GLY A 157 5.41 -6.40 24.09
CA GLY A 157 6.73 -5.80 23.99
C GLY A 157 7.83 -6.76 23.50
N ARG A 158 7.53 -8.03 23.22
CA ARG A 158 8.51 -8.93 22.60
C ARG A 158 8.77 -8.55 21.14
N LEU A 159 10.05 -8.51 20.78
CA LEU A 159 10.53 -8.35 19.42
C LEU A 159 10.93 -9.72 18.88
N ILE A 160 10.24 -10.21 17.85
CA ILE A 160 10.45 -11.54 17.26
C ILE A 160 10.71 -11.46 15.76
N ASN A 161 11.30 -12.50 15.16
CA ASN A 161 11.31 -12.64 13.71
C ASN A 161 10.14 -13.50 13.25
N ALA A 162 9.68 -13.25 12.02
CA ALA A 162 8.72 -14.07 11.31
C ALA A 162 9.29 -14.36 9.91
N ASN A 163 9.61 -15.63 9.65
CA ASN A 163 10.19 -16.11 8.39
C ASN A 163 9.67 -17.52 8.05
N ALA A 164 10.26 -18.23 7.08
CA ALA A 164 9.79 -19.56 6.69
C ALA A 164 9.97 -20.65 7.78
N ASN A 165 10.91 -20.46 8.70
CA ASN A 165 11.35 -21.45 9.70
C ASN A 165 11.02 -21.02 11.16
N GLU A 166 10.92 -19.71 11.43
CA GLU A 166 10.60 -19.12 12.74
C GLU A 166 9.28 -18.33 12.64
N ASN A 167 8.30 -18.62 13.51
CA ASN A 167 6.97 -18.00 13.50
C ASN A 167 6.31 -17.99 12.10
N ALA A 168 6.40 -19.10 11.37
CA ALA A 168 5.98 -19.22 9.97
C ALA A 168 4.49 -18.93 9.74
N ASP A 169 3.63 -19.16 10.74
CA ASP A 169 2.23 -18.78 10.71
C ASP A 169 2.02 -17.25 10.82
N LEU A 170 2.82 -16.55 11.63
CA LEU A 170 2.84 -15.08 11.66
C LEU A 170 3.37 -14.49 10.35
N HIS A 171 4.45 -15.06 9.81
CA HIS A 171 5.03 -14.67 8.52
C HIS A 171 4.01 -14.81 7.40
N ARG A 172 3.30 -15.95 7.34
CA ARG A 172 2.21 -16.19 6.40
C ARG A 172 1.14 -15.09 6.48
N VAL A 173 0.66 -14.74 7.67
CA VAL A 173 -0.45 -13.77 7.80
C VAL A 173 -0.04 -12.31 7.63
N LEU A 174 1.24 -11.97 7.82
CA LEU A 174 1.73 -10.60 7.59
C LEU A 174 1.86 -10.22 6.11
N LYS A 175 1.90 -11.19 5.19
CA LYS A 175 1.89 -10.97 3.72
C LYS A 175 0.57 -10.40 3.16
N GLY A 176 -0.42 -10.15 4.02
CA GLY A 176 -1.69 -9.52 3.63
C GLY A 176 -2.50 -8.95 4.80
N GLY A 177 -2.26 -9.41 6.02
CA GLY A 177 -3.05 -9.03 7.21
C GLY A 177 -2.70 -7.69 7.87
N GLY A 178 -1.89 -6.83 7.25
CA GLY A 178 -1.62 -5.47 7.77
C GLY A 178 -1.11 -5.43 9.22
N SER A 179 -1.67 -4.54 10.04
CA SER A 179 -1.27 -4.30 11.44
C SER A 179 -1.98 -5.18 12.49
N ASN A 180 -2.64 -6.27 12.08
CA ASN A 180 -3.54 -7.04 12.96
C ASN A 180 -2.85 -7.84 14.10
N TYR A 181 -1.53 -8.00 14.06
CA TYR A 181 -0.77 -8.95 14.92
C TYR A 181 0.44 -8.34 15.65
N GLY A 182 0.83 -7.11 15.29
CA GLY A 182 2.14 -6.57 15.66
C GLY A 182 2.56 -5.41 14.75
N ILE A 183 3.62 -4.71 15.17
CA ILE A 183 4.23 -3.62 14.39
C ILE A 183 5.48 -4.17 13.69
N VAL A 184 5.45 -4.30 12.37
CA VAL A 184 6.61 -4.70 11.57
C VAL A 184 7.65 -3.58 11.58
N THR A 185 8.76 -3.79 12.30
CA THR A 185 9.86 -2.84 12.54
C THR A 185 10.96 -2.90 11.48
N ARG A 186 11.19 -4.07 10.88
CA ARG A 186 12.24 -4.35 9.88
C ARG A 186 11.71 -5.35 8.84
N PHE A 187 12.19 -5.22 7.61
CA PHE A 187 12.00 -6.18 6.51
C PHE A 187 13.37 -6.69 6.07
N ASP A 188 13.49 -7.99 5.84
CA ASP A 188 14.70 -8.68 5.44
C ASP A 188 14.48 -9.19 4.01
N LEU A 189 14.98 -8.42 3.04
CA LEU A 189 14.67 -8.54 1.63
C LEU A 189 15.68 -9.44 0.90
N GLU A 190 15.18 -10.35 0.06
CA GLU A 190 16.01 -10.99 -0.96
C GLU A 190 16.58 -9.91 -1.90
N THR A 191 17.89 -9.94 -2.16
CA THR A 191 18.50 -9.09 -3.20
C THR A 191 18.86 -9.89 -4.44
N HIS A 192 18.96 -9.17 -5.54
CA HIS A 192 19.32 -9.66 -6.86
C HIS A 192 20.42 -8.77 -7.45
N PRO A 193 21.21 -9.24 -8.43
CA PRO A 193 22.04 -8.36 -9.26
C PRO A 193 21.19 -7.22 -9.85
N LEU A 194 21.79 -6.03 -10.04
CA LEU A 194 21.10 -4.82 -10.49
C LEU A 194 20.08 -5.09 -11.62
N ILE A 195 18.79 -4.87 -11.32
CA ILE A 195 17.70 -5.12 -12.25
C ILE A 195 17.57 -3.90 -13.18
N ASN A 196 18.06 -4.10 -14.40
CA ASN A 196 17.81 -3.17 -15.50
C ASN A 196 16.39 -3.36 -16.05
N VAL A 197 15.77 -2.27 -16.51
CA VAL A 197 14.41 -2.23 -17.04
C VAL A 197 14.34 -1.24 -18.21
N GLN A 198 13.65 -1.64 -19.27
CA GLN A 198 13.25 -0.75 -20.36
C GLN A 198 11.81 -0.29 -20.13
N TYR A 199 11.54 1.01 -20.24
CA TYR A 199 10.22 1.57 -19.95
C TYR A 199 9.86 2.80 -20.79
N THR A 200 8.57 2.93 -21.10
CA THR A 200 7.99 3.98 -21.96
C THR A 200 6.64 4.42 -21.38
N ILE A 201 6.23 5.68 -21.55
CA ILE A 201 4.87 6.13 -21.21
C ILE A 201 4.30 6.94 -22.39
N ASN A 202 3.24 6.41 -22.98
CA ASN A 202 2.50 7.04 -24.08
C ASN A 202 1.15 7.56 -23.60
N LEU A 203 0.68 8.68 -24.18
CA LEU A 203 -0.64 9.26 -23.95
C LEU A 203 -1.48 9.15 -25.22
N TYR A 204 -2.68 8.59 -25.12
CA TYR A 204 -3.61 8.36 -26.24
C TYR A 204 -4.95 9.09 -26.02
N SER A 205 -5.69 9.34 -27.09
CA SER A 205 -7.05 9.91 -27.00
C SER A 205 -8.00 8.97 -26.24
N PRO A 206 -8.81 9.46 -25.28
CA PRO A 206 -9.85 8.66 -24.61
C PRO A 206 -10.91 8.09 -25.56
N ASP A 207 -11.13 8.71 -26.72
CA ASP A 207 -12.11 8.24 -27.71
C ASP A 207 -11.76 6.84 -28.23
N ASP A 208 -10.48 6.49 -28.30
CA ASP A 208 -9.96 5.20 -28.79
C ASP A 208 -9.85 4.12 -27.71
N HIS A 209 -10.57 4.29 -26.60
CA HIS A 209 -10.60 3.33 -25.47
C HIS A 209 -10.90 1.88 -25.88
N VAL A 210 -11.57 1.64 -27.02
CA VAL A 210 -11.85 0.27 -27.51
C VAL A 210 -10.58 -0.40 -28.03
N GLU A 211 -9.80 0.23 -28.90
CA GLU A 211 -8.57 -0.36 -29.44
C GLU A 211 -7.44 -0.36 -28.40
N ILE A 212 -7.36 0.67 -27.55
CA ILE A 212 -6.43 0.70 -26.40
C ILE A 212 -6.71 -0.48 -25.44
N ASN A 213 -7.98 -0.82 -25.16
CA ASN A 213 -8.32 -1.98 -24.33
C ASN A 213 -8.02 -3.31 -25.04
N LYS A 214 -8.29 -3.44 -26.34
CA LYS A 214 -7.91 -4.64 -27.12
C LYS A 214 -6.39 -4.88 -27.10
N ALA A 215 -5.60 -3.84 -27.32
CA ALA A 215 -4.14 -3.90 -27.27
C ALA A 215 -3.63 -4.19 -25.84
N THR A 216 -4.24 -3.59 -24.81
CA THR A 216 -4.00 -3.92 -23.39
C THR A 216 -4.20 -5.41 -23.11
N VAL A 217 -5.28 -6.02 -23.62
CA VAL A 217 -5.55 -7.46 -23.49
C VAL A 217 -4.54 -8.32 -24.28
N ALA A 218 -4.11 -7.86 -25.46
CA ALA A 218 -3.10 -8.56 -26.25
C ALA A 218 -1.74 -8.61 -25.53
N VAL A 219 -1.31 -7.49 -24.94
CA VAL A 219 -0.07 -7.42 -24.13
C VAL A 219 -0.23 -8.24 -22.85
N GLN A 220 -1.37 -8.16 -22.14
CA GLN A 220 -1.63 -9.01 -20.97
C GLN A 220 -1.49 -10.50 -21.30
N LYS A 221 -1.98 -10.95 -22.47
CA LYS A 221 -1.84 -12.34 -22.89
C LYS A 221 -0.37 -12.75 -23.04
N ALA A 222 0.48 -11.88 -23.58
CA ALA A 222 1.91 -12.16 -23.74
C ALA A 222 2.68 -12.22 -22.39
N MET A 223 2.17 -11.61 -21.32
CA MET A 223 2.75 -11.71 -19.97
C MET A 223 2.70 -13.13 -19.37
N GLU A 224 1.89 -14.03 -19.94
CA GLU A 224 1.86 -15.45 -19.58
C GLU A 224 3.05 -16.22 -20.19
N ASP A 225 3.51 -15.82 -21.38
CA ASP A 225 4.60 -16.45 -22.13
C ASP A 225 5.97 -15.81 -21.79
N ASP A 226 6.04 -14.48 -21.60
CA ASP A 226 7.21 -13.77 -21.09
C ASP A 226 6.88 -12.93 -19.84
N PRO A 227 7.23 -13.41 -18.63
CA PRO A 227 6.93 -12.73 -17.37
C PRO A 227 7.79 -11.47 -17.12
N LYS A 228 8.66 -11.07 -18.05
CA LYS A 228 9.36 -9.79 -18.02
C LYS A 228 8.51 -8.63 -18.53
N ILE A 229 7.46 -8.93 -19.31
CA ILE A 229 6.54 -7.94 -19.85
C ILE A 229 5.64 -7.43 -18.72
N GLY A 230 5.39 -6.13 -18.69
CA GLY A 230 4.40 -5.52 -17.81
C GLY A 230 3.83 -4.23 -18.39
N LEU A 231 2.65 -3.84 -17.90
CA LEU A 231 2.01 -2.58 -18.31
C LEU A 231 1.14 -1.98 -17.20
N PHE A 232 0.71 -0.73 -17.40
CA PHE A 232 -0.54 -0.21 -16.85
C PHE A 232 -1.27 0.60 -17.93
N THR A 233 -2.61 0.62 -17.88
CA THR A 233 -3.44 1.47 -18.76
C THR A 233 -4.33 2.35 -17.87
N ASN A 234 -4.04 3.65 -17.81
CA ASN A 234 -4.65 4.63 -16.92
C ASN A 234 -5.53 5.62 -17.70
N PHE A 235 -6.84 5.46 -17.60
CA PHE A 235 -7.85 6.28 -18.25
C PHE A 235 -8.19 7.52 -17.43
N ASN A 236 -8.02 8.69 -18.05
CA ASN A 236 -8.43 10.01 -17.54
C ASN A 236 -9.38 10.67 -18.56
N ASN A 237 -10.11 11.69 -18.13
CA ASN A 237 -11.04 12.41 -19.01
C ASN A 237 -10.37 13.18 -20.18
N GLY A 238 -9.03 13.37 -20.15
CA GLY A 238 -8.28 14.09 -21.19
C GLY A 238 -7.24 13.26 -21.94
N PHE A 239 -6.89 12.07 -21.45
CA PHE A 239 -5.91 11.16 -22.07
C PHE A 239 -5.99 9.75 -21.43
N VAL A 240 -5.52 8.75 -22.14
CA VAL A 240 -5.20 7.42 -21.58
C VAL A 240 -3.68 7.28 -21.52
N ALA A 241 -3.11 7.17 -20.33
CA ALA A 241 -1.69 6.94 -20.15
C ALA A 241 -1.40 5.44 -20.12
N VAL A 242 -0.58 4.94 -21.05
CA VAL A 242 -0.13 3.55 -21.06
C VAL A 242 1.35 3.52 -20.73
N GLY A 243 1.67 2.97 -19.56
CA GLY A 243 3.04 2.66 -19.15
C GLY A 243 3.42 1.26 -19.61
N LEU A 244 4.55 1.13 -20.31
CA LEU A 244 5.08 -0.12 -20.84
C LEU A 244 6.40 -0.45 -20.15
N PHE A 245 6.59 -1.71 -19.76
CA PHE A 245 7.75 -2.17 -18.99
C PHE A 245 8.28 -3.50 -19.52
N TYR A 246 9.60 -3.63 -19.56
CA TYR A 246 10.26 -4.90 -19.84
C TYR A 246 11.47 -5.15 -18.93
N GLY A 247 11.53 -6.34 -18.32
CA GLY A 247 12.63 -6.80 -17.48
C GLY A 247 13.92 -7.07 -18.27
N GLY A 248 14.80 -6.07 -18.32
CA GLY A 248 16.02 -6.02 -19.12
C GLY A 248 15.99 -4.87 -20.13
N THR A 249 17.07 -4.71 -20.89
CA THR A 249 17.25 -3.62 -21.87
C THR A 249 17.54 -4.19 -23.25
N PRO A 250 16.52 -4.69 -23.98
CA PRO A 250 16.69 -5.18 -25.34
C PRO A 250 17.01 -4.02 -26.30
N ALA A 251 17.61 -4.34 -27.45
CA ALA A 251 17.95 -3.33 -28.46
C ALA A 251 16.69 -2.68 -29.05
N GLU A 252 15.68 -3.50 -29.36
CA GLU A 252 14.34 -3.07 -29.77
C GLU A 252 13.30 -3.46 -28.70
N PRO A 253 12.22 -2.70 -28.51
CA PRO A 253 11.14 -3.08 -27.60
C PRO A 253 10.46 -4.42 -27.97
N PRO A 254 9.86 -5.13 -27.01
CA PRO A 254 9.04 -6.31 -27.29
C PRO A 254 7.93 -6.02 -28.32
N SER A 255 7.88 -6.81 -29.40
CA SER A 255 6.97 -6.60 -30.53
C SER A 255 5.48 -6.61 -30.18
N VAL A 256 5.07 -7.18 -29.05
CA VAL A 256 3.68 -7.07 -28.57
C VAL A 256 3.24 -5.62 -28.31
N PHE A 257 4.20 -4.72 -28.00
CA PHE A 257 3.96 -3.29 -27.84
C PHE A 257 3.71 -2.56 -29.18
N GLU A 258 4.02 -3.15 -30.34
CA GLU A 258 3.70 -2.57 -31.66
C GLU A 258 2.19 -2.30 -31.81
N SER A 259 1.35 -3.14 -31.21
CA SER A 259 -0.12 -2.96 -31.18
C SER A 259 -0.58 -1.69 -30.46
N LEU A 260 0.28 -1.07 -29.65
CA LEU A 260 0.05 0.22 -28.98
C LEU A 260 0.82 1.35 -29.69
N TYR A 261 2.03 1.11 -30.16
CA TYR A 261 2.81 2.10 -30.93
C TYR A 261 2.15 2.50 -32.26
N ASN A 262 1.38 1.59 -32.87
CA ASN A 262 0.72 1.80 -34.15
C ASN A 262 -0.71 2.38 -34.06
N LEU A 263 -1.20 2.76 -32.87
CA LEU A 263 -2.51 3.39 -32.71
C LEU A 263 -2.48 4.86 -33.18
N GLU A 264 -3.34 5.22 -34.14
CA GLU A 264 -3.50 6.60 -34.65
C GLU A 264 -3.93 7.60 -33.55
N SER A 265 -4.44 7.08 -32.42
CA SER A 265 -4.85 7.87 -31.24
C SER A 265 -3.71 8.37 -30.36
N LEU A 266 -2.45 8.02 -30.65
CA LEU A 266 -1.27 8.47 -29.91
C LEU A 266 -1.13 10.00 -29.98
N MET A 267 -1.41 10.67 -28.86
CA MET A 267 -1.32 12.13 -28.74
C MET A 267 0.12 12.58 -28.54
N THR A 268 0.88 11.88 -27.68
CA THR A 268 2.29 12.16 -27.41
C THR A 268 2.94 11.03 -26.61
N THR A 269 4.26 10.94 -26.67
CA THR A 269 5.09 10.10 -25.81
C THR A 269 5.58 10.94 -24.62
N ALA A 270 4.89 10.83 -23.48
CA ALA A 270 5.21 11.57 -22.26
C ALA A 270 6.55 11.13 -21.63
N LEU A 271 6.95 9.88 -21.84
CA LEU A 271 8.28 9.38 -21.54
C LEU A 271 8.77 8.49 -22.72
N PRO A 272 9.83 8.87 -23.44
CA PRO A 272 10.41 8.05 -24.49
C PRO A 272 11.05 6.78 -23.94
N THR A 273 11.21 5.76 -24.79
CA THR A 273 11.80 4.46 -24.42
C THR A 273 13.13 4.64 -23.71
N THR A 274 13.13 4.38 -22.40
CA THR A 274 14.24 4.63 -21.49
C THR A 274 14.78 3.30 -20.97
N ASN A 275 16.08 3.07 -21.13
CA ASN A 275 16.80 1.98 -20.48
C ASN A 275 17.35 2.50 -19.14
N GLY A 276 16.97 1.86 -18.03
CA GLY A 276 17.36 2.28 -16.69
C GLY A 276 17.24 1.15 -15.66
N THR A 277 16.97 1.51 -14.41
CA THR A 277 16.92 0.58 -13.25
C THR A 277 15.59 0.71 -12.50
N LEU A 278 15.36 -0.14 -11.49
CA LEU A 278 14.21 0.02 -10.60
C LEU A 278 14.18 1.38 -9.87
N LEU A 279 15.35 1.99 -9.60
CA LEU A 279 15.44 3.34 -9.05
C LEU A 279 14.94 4.39 -10.05
N SER A 280 15.47 4.39 -11.28
CA SER A 280 15.11 5.40 -12.27
C SER A 280 13.64 5.28 -12.69
N LEU A 281 13.10 4.05 -12.76
CA LEU A 281 11.68 3.80 -12.95
C LEU A 281 10.85 4.36 -11.79
N ALA A 282 11.20 4.04 -10.53
CA ALA A 282 10.46 4.52 -9.36
C ALA A 282 10.51 6.04 -9.17
N GLN A 283 11.61 6.67 -9.60
CA GLN A 283 11.74 8.13 -9.68
C GLN A 283 10.83 8.72 -10.76
N THR A 284 10.77 8.10 -11.94
CA THR A 284 9.96 8.55 -13.08
C THR A 284 8.45 8.48 -12.78
N MET A 285 8.02 7.41 -12.10
CA MET A 285 6.64 7.22 -11.65
C MET A 285 6.26 8.15 -10.48
N GLY A 286 7.22 8.57 -9.66
CA GLY A 286 6.99 9.44 -8.50
C GLY A 286 6.92 10.92 -8.88
N HIS A 287 5.76 11.35 -9.40
CA HIS A 287 5.54 12.71 -9.90
C HIS A 287 5.62 13.81 -8.82
N THR A 288 5.91 15.05 -9.24
CA THR A 288 5.80 16.25 -8.40
C THR A 288 4.34 16.52 -8.04
N GLN A 289 3.96 16.24 -6.80
CA GLN A 289 2.57 16.32 -6.36
C GLN A 289 2.17 17.74 -5.94
N VAL A 290 1.00 18.18 -6.41
CA VAL A 290 0.18 19.15 -5.68
C VAL A 290 -0.57 18.40 -4.57
N SER A 291 -0.67 18.98 -3.38
CA SER A 291 -1.47 18.42 -2.29
C SER A 291 -2.95 18.36 -2.69
N GLN A 292 -3.55 17.18 -2.59
CA GLN A 292 -4.96 16.92 -2.92
C GLN A 292 -5.60 15.99 -1.88
N LYS A 293 -6.93 16.05 -1.76
CA LYS A 293 -7.73 14.99 -1.13
C LYS A 293 -7.86 13.83 -2.12
N ARG A 294 -7.80 12.59 -1.62
CA ARG A 294 -7.77 11.36 -2.43
C ARG A 294 -8.62 10.26 -1.82
N ALA A 295 -9.30 9.47 -2.66
CA ALA A 295 -9.95 8.22 -2.30
C ALA A 295 -9.72 7.17 -3.40
N VAL A 296 -9.50 5.90 -3.03
CA VAL A 296 -9.04 4.83 -3.95
C VAL A 296 -9.84 3.53 -3.75
N CYS A 297 -10.33 2.90 -4.83
CA CYS A 297 -11.14 1.66 -4.83
C CYS A 297 -11.08 0.85 -6.16
N SER A 298 -12.10 0.02 -6.45
CA SER A 298 -12.36 -0.75 -7.69
C SER A 298 -13.86 -1.09 -7.81
N VAL A 299 -14.71 -0.90 -8.87
CA VAL A 299 -14.63 -0.52 -10.33
C VAL A 299 -16.10 -0.19 -10.82
N GLU A 300 -16.63 0.96 -11.31
CA GLU A 300 -16.46 1.77 -12.56
C GLU A 300 -17.41 3.04 -12.54
N VAL A 301 -17.37 3.98 -13.52
CA VAL A 301 -17.75 5.42 -13.44
C VAL A 301 -19.22 5.85 -13.19
N CYS A 302 -19.38 6.84 -12.29
CA CYS A 302 -20.60 7.65 -12.08
C CYS A 302 -20.61 8.95 -12.92
N LYS A 303 -21.80 9.39 -13.38
CA LYS A 303 -21.99 10.69 -14.04
C LYS A 303 -22.05 11.86 -13.05
N THR A 304 -21.61 13.04 -13.51
CA THR A 304 -21.44 14.33 -12.80
C THR A 304 -20.55 14.28 -11.55
N LEU A 305 -19.32 14.78 -11.68
CA LEU A 305 -18.39 15.11 -10.59
C LEU A 305 -18.47 16.61 -10.25
N PRO A 306 -18.05 17.04 -9.04
CA PRO A 306 -17.84 18.46 -8.72
C PRO A 306 -16.73 19.08 -9.57
N ALA A 307 -16.76 20.40 -9.72
CA ALA A 307 -15.71 21.14 -10.44
C ALA A 307 -14.35 20.99 -9.74
N GLY A 308 -13.32 20.63 -10.51
CA GLY A 308 -11.96 20.38 -9.98
C GLY A 308 -11.72 18.96 -9.45
N CYS A 309 -12.75 18.10 -9.36
CA CYS A 309 -12.56 16.69 -9.08
C CYS A 309 -12.09 15.95 -10.35
N VAL A 310 -11.02 15.16 -10.23
CA VAL A 310 -10.53 14.25 -11.27
C VAL A 310 -10.83 12.82 -10.82
N LEU A 311 -11.61 12.09 -11.62
CA LEU A 311 -11.82 10.65 -11.47
C LEU A 311 -11.07 9.94 -12.60
N HIS A 312 -10.21 9.00 -12.24
CA HIS A 312 -9.42 8.22 -13.20
C HIS A 312 -9.35 6.75 -12.78
N TYR A 313 -8.99 5.87 -13.71
CA TYR A 313 -8.85 4.45 -13.41
C TYR A 313 -7.71 3.77 -14.13
N THR A 314 -7.05 2.84 -13.45
CA THR A 314 -5.86 2.13 -13.91
C THR A 314 -6.13 0.64 -13.97
N ILE A 315 -6.13 0.11 -15.18
CA ILE A 315 -6.10 -1.32 -15.48
C ILE A 315 -4.66 -1.80 -15.26
N GLN A 316 -4.47 -2.77 -14.35
CA GLN A 316 -3.18 -3.37 -14.02
C GLN A 316 -3.26 -4.90 -14.17
N PRO A 317 -2.84 -5.45 -15.31
CA PRO A 317 -2.69 -6.89 -15.50
C PRO A 317 -1.71 -7.51 -14.49
N MET A 318 -2.06 -8.70 -13.99
CA MET A 318 -1.15 -9.55 -13.25
C MET A 318 -1.20 -10.95 -13.86
N GLY A 319 -0.13 -11.32 -14.57
CA GLY A 319 -0.01 -12.63 -15.18
C GLY A 319 0.15 -13.74 -14.14
N LYS A 320 -0.26 -14.95 -14.48
CA LYS A 320 -0.15 -16.15 -13.63
C LYS A 320 1.26 -16.36 -13.06
N PRO A 321 2.37 -16.12 -13.79
CA PRO A 321 3.72 -16.27 -13.22
C PRO A 321 3.96 -15.42 -11.96
N GLY A 322 3.33 -14.23 -11.85
CA GLY A 322 3.42 -13.38 -10.67
C GLY A 322 2.69 -13.97 -9.45
N VAL A 323 1.52 -14.57 -9.67
CA VAL A 323 0.76 -15.27 -8.62
C VAL A 323 1.52 -16.51 -8.15
N GLN A 324 2.05 -17.29 -9.10
CA GLN A 324 2.84 -18.48 -8.83
C GLN A 324 4.12 -18.15 -8.05
N ALA A 325 4.86 -17.12 -8.46
CA ALA A 325 6.08 -16.65 -7.80
C ALA A 325 5.86 -16.23 -6.33
N GLY A 326 4.65 -15.79 -5.97
CA GLY A 326 4.24 -15.56 -4.59
C GLY A 326 4.04 -16.86 -3.81
N GLY A 327 3.34 -17.84 -4.41
CA GLY A 327 3.10 -19.19 -3.84
C GLY A 327 4.37 -20.03 -3.66
N ASP A 328 5.30 -19.96 -4.61
CA ASP A 328 6.60 -20.63 -4.56
C ASP A 328 7.48 -20.09 -3.41
N ARG A 329 7.27 -18.83 -3.00
CA ARG A 329 7.94 -18.15 -1.88
C ARG A 329 7.10 -18.16 -0.59
N GLY A 330 6.15 -19.08 -0.48
CA GLY A 330 5.32 -19.32 0.71
C GLY A 330 3.82 -19.15 0.45
N GLU A 331 3.00 -19.52 1.42
CA GLU A 331 1.56 -19.72 1.17
C GLU A 331 0.76 -18.45 0.80
N ASN A 332 -0.17 -18.64 -0.13
CA ASN A 332 -1.11 -17.66 -0.66
C ASN A 332 -2.21 -17.30 0.37
N ILE A 333 -1.85 -16.49 1.37
CA ILE A 333 -2.81 -16.00 2.38
C ILE A 333 -3.90 -15.09 1.79
N MET A 334 -3.65 -14.47 0.64
CA MET A 334 -4.57 -13.52 0.01
C MET A 334 -5.68 -14.19 -0.82
N GLY A 335 -5.59 -15.50 -1.06
CA GLY A 335 -6.61 -16.24 -1.81
C GLY A 335 -6.59 -16.00 -3.33
N HIS A 336 -5.47 -15.56 -3.90
CA HIS A 336 -5.34 -15.35 -5.35
C HIS A 336 -5.49 -16.65 -6.15
N GLU A 337 -6.24 -16.63 -7.24
CA GLU A 337 -6.28 -17.76 -8.17
C GLU A 337 -5.08 -17.71 -9.12
N SER A 338 -4.44 -18.88 -9.37
CA SER A 338 -3.26 -19.00 -10.26
C SER A 338 -3.70 -19.05 -11.74
N ILE A 339 -4.27 -17.93 -12.17
CA ILE A 339 -4.79 -17.62 -13.50
C ILE A 339 -4.35 -16.19 -13.90
N PRO A 340 -4.49 -15.77 -15.17
CA PRO A 340 -4.31 -14.37 -15.54
C PRO A 340 -5.37 -13.50 -14.84
N GLN A 341 -4.93 -12.49 -14.07
CA GLN A 341 -5.79 -11.55 -13.37
C GLN A 341 -5.66 -10.15 -13.96
N CYS A 342 -6.65 -9.28 -13.76
CA CYS A 342 -6.48 -7.85 -13.97
C CYS A 342 -7.07 -7.08 -12.80
N TRP A 343 -6.24 -6.30 -12.11
CA TRP A 343 -6.69 -5.45 -11.01
C TRP A 343 -6.97 -4.05 -11.56
N TRP A 344 -8.22 -3.61 -11.46
CA TRP A 344 -8.58 -2.26 -11.84
C TRP A 344 -8.62 -1.38 -10.58
N VAL A 345 -7.95 -0.23 -10.61
CA VAL A 345 -7.85 0.69 -9.47
C VAL A 345 -8.43 2.04 -9.85
N PHE A 346 -9.23 2.65 -8.99
CA PHE A 346 -9.99 3.87 -9.27
C PHE A 346 -9.68 4.90 -8.22
N THR A 347 -9.26 6.08 -8.67
CA THR A 347 -8.91 7.19 -7.80
C THR A 347 -9.78 8.37 -8.14
N CYS A 348 -10.38 9.00 -7.12
CA CYS A 348 -10.77 10.40 -7.24
C CYS A 348 -9.73 11.24 -6.51
N GLU A 349 -9.21 12.26 -7.17
CA GLU A 349 -8.45 13.35 -6.59
C GLU A 349 -9.30 14.63 -6.61
N TRP A 350 -9.21 15.46 -5.58
CA TRP A 350 -9.92 16.74 -5.54
C TRP A 350 -9.24 17.76 -4.63
N PRO A 351 -9.42 19.07 -4.88
CA PRO A 351 -8.83 20.13 -4.06
C PRO A 351 -9.40 20.14 -2.64
N GLN A 352 -8.61 20.66 -1.70
CA GLN A 352 -9.04 20.84 -0.31
C GLN A 352 -10.29 21.72 -0.19
N ASP A 353 -10.33 22.82 -0.95
CA ASP A 353 -11.36 23.85 -0.91
C ASP A 353 -12.34 23.71 -2.10
N GLY A 354 -13.60 24.07 -1.88
CA GLY A 354 -14.61 24.19 -2.95
C GLY A 354 -15.18 22.89 -3.53
N SER A 355 -14.71 21.71 -3.10
CA SER A 355 -15.24 20.41 -3.49
C SER A 355 -15.99 19.72 -2.34
N ASP A 356 -17.07 19.00 -2.68
CA ASP A 356 -17.84 18.20 -1.73
C ASP A 356 -17.20 16.82 -1.54
N ASP A 357 -16.58 16.61 -0.38
CA ASP A 357 -15.92 15.37 0.01
C ASP A 357 -16.85 14.15 -0.04
N ALA A 358 -18.15 14.32 0.23
CA ALA A 358 -19.11 13.23 0.19
C ALA A 358 -19.47 12.86 -1.26
N ILE A 359 -19.53 13.82 -2.19
CA ILE A 359 -19.75 13.52 -3.62
C ILE A 359 -18.51 12.85 -4.22
N ALA A 360 -17.29 13.32 -3.91
CA ALA A 360 -16.07 12.68 -4.38
C ALA A 360 -15.92 11.24 -3.86
N GLN A 361 -16.16 11.02 -2.56
CA GLN A 361 -16.19 9.66 -1.98
C GLN A 361 -17.35 8.81 -2.50
N GLN A 362 -18.52 9.39 -2.77
CA GLN A 362 -19.66 8.66 -3.36
C GLN A 362 -19.37 8.26 -4.81
N ALA A 363 -18.69 9.09 -5.59
CA ALA A 363 -18.25 8.72 -6.93
C ALA A 363 -17.41 7.43 -6.85
N VAL A 364 -16.35 7.44 -6.03
CA VAL A 364 -15.49 6.27 -5.74
C VAL A 364 -16.30 5.08 -5.15
N THR A 365 -17.29 5.33 -4.30
CA THR A 365 -18.10 4.25 -3.71
C THR A 365 -19.03 3.57 -4.73
N LYS A 366 -19.69 4.34 -5.60
CA LYS A 366 -20.52 3.83 -6.70
C LYS A 366 -19.70 2.96 -7.66
N MET A 367 -18.43 3.31 -7.86
CA MET A 367 -17.50 2.41 -8.55
C MET A 367 -17.50 1.04 -7.85
N SER A 368 -17.23 1.00 -6.55
CA SER A 368 -17.05 -0.28 -5.83
C SER A 368 -18.26 -1.23 -5.74
N GLU A 369 -19.39 -0.84 -6.31
CA GLU A 369 -20.59 -1.66 -6.46
C GLU A 369 -20.83 -2.11 -7.91
N MET A 370 -20.53 -1.27 -8.92
CA MET A 370 -20.98 -1.44 -10.31
C MET A 370 -20.34 -2.61 -11.09
N VAL A 371 -19.06 -2.58 -11.41
CA VAL A 371 -18.40 -3.67 -12.18
C VAL A 371 -18.12 -4.91 -11.32
N PRO A 372 -18.03 -4.87 -9.98
CA PRO A 372 -18.24 -6.08 -9.19
C PRO A 372 -19.63 -6.72 -9.41
N SER A 373 -20.64 -6.01 -9.91
CA SER A 373 -21.88 -6.61 -10.45
C SER A 373 -21.68 -7.13 -11.87
N LEU A 374 -21.22 -6.29 -12.82
CA LEU A 374 -21.05 -6.68 -14.23
C LEU A 374 -20.10 -7.89 -14.43
N ALA A 375 -19.00 -7.94 -13.68
CA ALA A 375 -18.06 -9.06 -13.67
C ALA A 375 -18.68 -10.33 -13.05
N ARG A 376 -19.63 -10.20 -12.11
CA ARG A 376 -20.38 -11.34 -11.57
C ARG A 376 -21.42 -11.85 -12.56
N GLU A 377 -22.13 -10.94 -13.23
CA GLU A 377 -23.10 -11.23 -14.28
C GLU A 377 -22.46 -11.92 -15.50
N THR A 378 -21.18 -11.64 -15.77
CA THR A 378 -20.39 -12.26 -16.85
C THR A 378 -19.53 -13.45 -16.39
N GLY A 379 -19.50 -13.79 -15.10
CA GLY A 379 -18.70 -14.91 -14.56
C GLY A 379 -17.19 -14.67 -14.50
N LEU A 380 -16.74 -13.41 -14.55
CA LEU A 380 -15.35 -12.97 -14.56
C LEU A 380 -14.86 -12.35 -13.23
N LEU A 381 -15.73 -12.25 -12.22
CA LEU A 381 -15.38 -11.64 -10.93
C LEU A 381 -14.43 -12.53 -10.12
N LEU A 382 -13.24 -12.01 -9.82
CA LEU A 382 -12.41 -12.47 -8.71
C LEU A 382 -12.75 -11.65 -7.46
N ASP A 383 -13.09 -12.32 -6.36
CA ASP A 383 -13.56 -11.63 -5.15
C ASP A 383 -12.44 -10.93 -4.35
N PHE A 384 -11.16 -11.19 -4.67
CA PHE A 384 -10.00 -10.59 -4.02
C PHE A 384 -10.02 -9.05 -4.06
N LYS A 385 -9.69 -8.41 -2.93
CA LYS A 385 -9.62 -6.95 -2.80
C LYS A 385 -8.23 -6.54 -2.31
N CYS A 386 -7.49 -5.81 -3.15
CA CYS A 386 -6.11 -5.42 -2.85
C CYS A 386 -6.05 -4.38 -1.71
N MET A 387 -5.35 -4.71 -0.62
CA MET A 387 -5.24 -3.86 0.57
C MET A 387 -4.70 -2.45 0.26
N SER A 388 -3.76 -2.32 -0.67
CA SER A 388 -3.13 -1.05 -1.02
C SER A 388 -3.98 -0.16 -1.92
N PHE A 389 -5.08 -0.68 -2.47
CA PHE A 389 -5.96 0.03 -3.42
C PHE A 389 -7.43 -0.01 -3.00
N ALA A 390 -7.70 -0.17 -1.70
CA ALA A 390 -9.04 -0.31 -1.15
C ALA A 390 -9.43 0.86 -0.22
N MET A 391 -10.73 1.18 -0.19
CA MET A 391 -11.33 2.07 0.80
C MET A 391 -11.52 1.35 2.13
N ALA A 392 -11.52 2.10 3.24
CA ALA A 392 -11.78 1.60 4.59
C ALA A 392 -13.15 0.88 4.75
N SER A 393 -14.12 1.19 3.88
CA SER A 393 -15.41 0.51 3.80
C SER A 393 -15.34 -0.91 3.23
N GLN A 394 -14.32 -1.22 2.41
CA GLN A 394 -14.19 -2.51 1.74
C GLN A 394 -13.65 -3.59 2.71
N ARG A 395 -14.26 -4.78 2.65
CA ARG A 395 -13.85 -5.96 3.43
C ARG A 395 -12.72 -6.71 2.74
N VAL A 396 -11.55 -6.10 2.74
CA VAL A 396 -10.27 -6.63 2.22
C VAL A 396 -9.97 -8.02 2.79
N LEU A 397 -9.85 -8.16 4.11
CA LEU A 397 -9.53 -9.45 4.74
C LEU A 397 -10.65 -10.49 4.51
N GLY A 398 -11.89 -10.02 4.42
CA GLY A 398 -13.05 -10.84 4.07
C GLY A 398 -13.02 -11.44 2.66
N SER A 399 -12.11 -10.98 1.78
CA SER A 399 -11.95 -11.51 0.43
C SER A 399 -10.98 -12.70 0.32
N TYR A 400 -10.21 -13.02 1.36
CA TYR A 400 -9.08 -13.97 1.27
C TYR A 400 -9.48 -15.45 1.25
N GLY A 401 -10.79 -15.75 1.34
CA GLY A 401 -11.32 -17.11 1.46
C GLY A 401 -11.41 -17.61 2.92
N PRO A 402 -12.36 -18.51 3.24
CA PRO A 402 -12.70 -18.86 4.62
C PRO A 402 -11.54 -19.52 5.40
N GLU A 403 -10.71 -20.35 4.75
CA GLU A 403 -9.57 -20.98 5.40
C GLU A 403 -8.48 -19.97 5.77
N ASN A 404 -8.17 -19.03 4.88
CA ASN A 404 -7.21 -17.96 5.14
C ASN A 404 -7.73 -16.99 6.19
N ILE A 405 -9.04 -16.67 6.20
CA ILE A 405 -9.69 -15.90 7.27
C ILE A 405 -9.54 -16.61 8.63
N LYS A 406 -9.74 -17.94 8.68
CA LYS A 406 -9.53 -18.73 9.90
C LYS A 406 -8.06 -18.68 10.37
N ARG A 407 -7.11 -18.97 9.49
CA ARG A 407 -5.65 -18.91 9.79
C ARG A 407 -5.23 -17.53 10.31
N THR A 408 -5.81 -16.49 9.74
CA THR A 408 -5.64 -15.06 10.08
C THR A 408 -6.21 -14.76 11.48
N GLN A 409 -7.37 -15.30 11.84
CA GLN A 409 -7.95 -15.21 13.19
C GLN A 409 -7.14 -16.00 14.23
N GLU A 410 -6.67 -17.20 13.89
CA GLU A 410 -5.84 -18.05 14.74
C GLU A 410 -4.49 -17.38 15.08
N ALA A 411 -3.84 -16.75 14.09
CA ALA A 411 -2.62 -15.98 14.31
C ALA A 411 -2.86 -14.75 15.21
N ALA A 412 -3.98 -14.03 15.04
CA ALA A 412 -4.33 -12.93 15.94
C ALA A 412 -4.52 -13.40 17.39
N ALA A 413 -5.24 -14.50 17.60
CA ALA A 413 -5.42 -15.08 18.95
C ALA A 413 -4.11 -15.58 19.59
N LYS A 414 -3.13 -16.00 18.79
CA LYS A 414 -1.81 -16.48 19.24
C LYS A 414 -0.81 -15.35 19.55
N TYR A 415 -0.77 -14.31 18.72
CA TYR A 415 0.25 -13.24 18.80
C TYR A 415 -0.25 -11.95 19.46
N ASP A 416 -1.57 -11.76 19.55
CA ASP A 416 -2.23 -10.67 20.29
C ASP A 416 -3.42 -11.22 21.12
N PRO A 417 -3.18 -12.09 22.12
CA PRO A 417 -4.25 -12.76 22.89
C PRO A 417 -5.11 -11.80 23.73
N GLU A 418 -4.59 -10.61 24.06
CA GLU A 418 -5.36 -9.55 24.70
C GLU A 418 -6.19 -8.73 23.70
N GLY A 419 -5.90 -8.83 22.40
CA GLY A 419 -6.52 -8.07 21.34
C GLY A 419 -6.16 -6.58 21.37
N VAL A 420 -4.92 -6.20 21.72
CA VAL A 420 -4.44 -4.81 21.75
C VAL A 420 -4.52 -4.16 20.36
N PHE A 421 -4.09 -4.84 19.30
CA PHE A 421 -4.25 -4.36 17.91
C PHE A 421 -5.70 -4.47 17.43
N GLN A 422 -6.53 -5.26 18.10
CA GLN A 422 -7.98 -5.33 17.83
C GLN A 422 -8.80 -4.34 18.66
N LYS A 423 -8.27 -3.74 19.73
CA LYS A 423 -8.99 -2.83 20.64
C LYS A 423 -8.45 -1.41 20.63
N LEU A 424 -7.14 -1.24 20.64
CA LEU A 424 -6.46 0.06 20.78
C LEU A 424 -6.01 0.65 19.44
N GLN A 425 -5.70 -0.16 18.43
CA GLN A 425 -5.50 0.37 17.07
C GLN A 425 -6.77 1.13 16.61
N TYR A 426 -6.59 2.36 16.15
CA TYR A 426 -7.63 3.31 15.80
C TYR A 426 -8.35 2.88 14.52
N GLY A 427 -7.69 2.99 13.36
CA GLY A 427 -8.17 2.49 12.07
C GLY A 427 -7.24 1.48 11.41
N GLY A 428 -7.66 0.97 10.24
CA GLY A 428 -7.01 -0.10 9.49
C GLY A 428 -8.03 -1.15 9.01
N PHE A 429 -7.60 -2.05 8.13
CA PHE A 429 -8.35 -3.26 7.78
C PHE A 429 -8.24 -4.28 8.91
N LEU A 430 -9.01 -4.06 9.99
CA LEU A 430 -8.90 -4.82 11.24
C LEU A 430 -9.90 -5.97 11.31
N LEU A 431 -9.49 -7.12 11.84
CA LEU A 431 -10.30 -8.33 11.91
C LEU A 431 -11.65 -8.11 12.59
N ARG A 432 -11.70 -7.24 13.61
CA ARG A 432 -12.94 -6.84 14.30
C ARG A 432 -14.05 -6.28 13.39
N SER A 433 -13.71 -5.76 12.21
CA SER A 433 -14.66 -5.11 11.28
C SER A 433 -14.56 -5.59 9.83
N ASN A 434 -13.50 -6.33 9.46
CA ASN A 434 -13.16 -6.58 8.07
C ASN A 434 -13.34 -8.04 7.61
N VAL A 435 -13.69 -8.97 8.52
CA VAL A 435 -14.09 -10.36 8.20
C VAL A 435 -15.48 -10.68 8.78
N TYR A 436 -16.21 -11.60 8.13
CA TYR A 436 -17.51 -12.07 8.62
C TYR A 436 -17.30 -13.16 9.69
N SER A 437 -17.39 -12.82 10.98
CA SER A 437 -17.44 -13.81 12.06
C SER A 437 -18.15 -13.28 13.30
N SER A 438 -18.84 -14.15 14.03
CA SER A 438 -19.58 -13.82 15.25
C SER A 438 -18.66 -13.73 16.47
N ARG A 439 -18.54 -12.53 17.06
CA ARG A 439 -18.06 -12.30 18.44
C ARG A 439 -16.68 -12.89 18.79
N LEU A 440 -15.66 -12.69 17.94
CA LEU A 440 -14.26 -12.98 18.31
C LEU A 440 -13.65 -11.93 19.26
N PHE A 441 -14.23 -10.73 19.33
CA PHE A 441 -13.78 -9.64 20.19
C PHE A 441 -14.98 -9.04 20.96
N PRO A 442 -14.90 -8.91 22.29
CA PRO A 442 -15.90 -8.22 23.11
C PRO A 442 -15.67 -6.70 23.14
#